data_AF-A0A920ACV0-F1
#
_entry.id   AF-A0A920ACV0-F1
#
_cell.length_a   1.000
_cell.length_b   1.000
_cell.length_c   1.000
_cell.angle_alpha   90.00
_cell.angle_beta   90.00
_cell.angle_gamma   90.00
#
_symmetry.space_group_name_H-M   'P 1'
#
loop_
_entity.id
_entity.type
_entity.pdbx_description
1 polymer ?
#
loop_
_entity_poly.entity_id
_entity_poly.type
_entity_poly.pdbx_seq_one_letter_code
_entity_poly.pdbx_strand_id
1 'polypeptide(L)'
;MKNLLKEVTLSCVALLACFNTMASENKNNKPGAEEEFNSVEMIMHHISDAHDFHFLDYTDSEGVEHAVSIPLPVILYTNNGLVYFMSSAFHHNDDGSYVVSKSGTNFVKYHEKIYQLNDGASSLEFDEQHHPLNAVKPIDISITKNVFSMLLSVVLLLTLFGAAGRSARKNPGAPKGILAFLEPIVVFIREDIIIPNVGEKKYKTYIPYLITTFFFIFFNNLLGLILVVQM
;
A
#
# COMPACT_ATOMS: atom_id res chain seq x y z
N MET A 1 1.64 45.28 -10.53
CA MET A 1 1.42 44.80 -9.14
C MET A 1 -0.05 44.69 -8.74
N LYS A 2 -0.88 45.73 -8.92
CA LYS A 2 -2.30 45.69 -8.48
C LYS A 2 -3.15 44.59 -9.16
N ASN A 3 -2.90 44.30 -10.44
CA ASN A 3 -3.63 43.24 -11.16
C ASN A 3 -3.18 41.83 -10.78
N LEU A 4 -1.87 41.64 -10.58
CA LEU A 4 -1.30 40.36 -10.13
C LEU A 4 -1.80 39.98 -8.73
N LEU A 5 -1.88 40.96 -7.82
CA LEU A 5 -2.43 40.73 -6.48
C LEU A 5 -3.92 40.35 -6.54
N LYS A 6 -4.69 41.00 -7.44
CA LYS A 6 -6.11 40.65 -7.68
C LYS A 6 -6.28 39.23 -8.19
N GLU A 7 -5.49 38.82 -9.18
CA GLU A 7 -5.57 37.48 -9.77
C GLU A 7 -5.17 36.38 -8.77
N VAL A 8 -4.13 36.62 -7.96
CA VAL A 8 -3.74 35.70 -6.88
C VAL A 8 -4.83 35.61 -5.81
N THR A 9 -5.42 36.73 -5.40
CA THR A 9 -6.52 36.70 -4.41
C THR A 9 -7.78 36.01 -4.95
N LEU A 10 -8.09 36.16 -6.24
CA LEU A 10 -9.24 35.51 -6.85
C LEU A 10 -9.05 33.99 -6.97
N SER A 11 -7.82 33.55 -7.29
CA SER A 11 -7.45 32.13 -7.32
C SER A 11 -7.49 31.48 -5.93
N CYS A 12 -7.00 32.17 -4.89
CA CYS A 12 -7.08 31.66 -3.52
C CYS A 12 -8.53 31.55 -2.99
N VAL A 13 -9.40 32.51 -3.34
CA VAL A 13 -10.82 32.46 -2.95
C VAL A 13 -11.56 31.33 -3.69
N ALA A 14 -11.24 31.09 -4.97
CA ALA A 14 -11.80 29.97 -5.72
C ALA A 14 -11.36 28.61 -5.14
N LEU A 15 -10.10 28.47 -4.74
CA LEU A 15 -9.59 27.27 -4.06
C LEU A 15 -10.25 27.04 -2.68
N LEU A 16 -10.54 28.09 -1.93
CA LEU A 16 -11.23 28.01 -0.62
C LEU A 16 -12.73 27.69 -0.75
N ALA A 17 -13.38 28.09 -1.85
CA ALA A 17 -14.79 27.79 -2.09
C ALA A 17 -15.04 26.30 -2.40
N CYS A 18 -14.08 25.61 -3.03
CA CYS A 18 -14.19 24.18 -3.33
C CYS A 18 -14.14 23.28 -2.09
N PHE A 19 -13.63 23.76 -0.95
CA PHE A 19 -13.57 22.98 0.29
C PHE A 19 -14.90 22.94 1.08
N ASN A 20 -15.83 23.87 0.84
CA ASN A 20 -17.07 23.99 1.63
C ASN A 20 -18.29 23.31 1.00
N THR A 21 -18.19 22.74 -0.21
CA THR A 21 -19.31 22.09 -0.90
C THR A 21 -19.46 20.60 -0.59
N MET A 22 -18.78 20.08 0.43
CA MET A 22 -19.03 18.75 1.00
C MET A 22 -19.26 18.85 2.50
N ALA A 23 -20.52 19.12 2.89
CA ALA A 23 -21.16 18.69 4.13
C ALA A 23 -22.41 19.54 4.40
N SER A 24 -23.57 19.08 3.92
CA SER A 24 -24.85 19.43 4.53
C SER A 24 -25.84 18.31 4.23
N GLU A 25 -25.96 17.38 5.17
CA GLU A 25 -26.99 16.34 5.14
C GLU A 25 -28.04 16.70 6.20
N ASN A 26 -29.28 16.90 5.71
CA ASN A 26 -30.42 17.32 6.49
C ASN A 26 -31.07 16.09 7.15
N LYS A 27 -30.93 15.93 8.46
CA LYS A 27 -31.59 14.85 9.22
C LYS A 27 -33.08 15.13 9.37
N ASN A 28 -33.92 14.33 8.70
CA ASN A 28 -35.29 14.01 9.12
C ASN A 28 -35.81 12.74 8.43
N ASN A 29 -35.74 11.60 9.15
CA ASN A 29 -36.81 10.60 9.32
C ASN A 29 -36.26 9.25 9.82
N LYS A 30 -36.91 8.68 10.83
CA LYS A 30 -36.84 7.25 11.25
C LYS A 30 -38.23 6.63 10.98
N PRO A 31 -38.45 5.29 10.99
CA PRO A 31 -37.51 4.18 11.22
C PRO A 31 -37.60 3.06 10.15
N GLY A 32 -36.44 2.50 9.79
CA GLY A 32 -36.30 1.19 9.17
C GLY A 32 -34.90 0.70 9.52
N ALA A 33 -34.78 -0.47 10.14
CA ALA A 33 -33.51 -1.03 10.56
C ALA A 33 -32.71 -1.49 9.34
N GLU A 34 -31.98 -0.56 8.74
CA GLU A 34 -30.80 -0.86 7.93
C GLU A 34 -29.61 -0.62 8.85
N GLU A 35 -28.69 -1.59 8.88
CA GLU A 35 -27.42 -1.46 9.59
C GLU A 35 -26.82 -0.09 9.25
N GLU A 36 -26.51 0.71 10.27
CA GLU A 36 -25.85 2.00 10.10
C GLU A 36 -24.61 1.75 9.23
N PHE A 37 -24.64 2.21 7.97
CA PHE A 37 -23.54 2.06 7.04
C PHE A 37 -22.28 2.65 7.68
N ASN A 38 -21.43 1.77 8.20
CA ASN A 38 -20.27 2.16 8.95
C ASN A 38 -19.13 2.42 7.97
N SER A 39 -19.12 3.62 7.40
CA SER A 39 -18.09 4.04 6.46
C SER A 39 -16.68 3.87 7.01
N VAL A 40 -16.50 3.99 8.33
CA VAL A 40 -15.20 3.79 8.98
C VAL A 40 -14.78 2.33 8.93
N GLU A 41 -15.69 1.41 9.25
CA GLU A 41 -15.43 -0.03 9.19
C GLU A 41 -15.19 -0.48 7.75
N MET A 42 -16.00 -0.01 6.79
CA MET A 42 -15.74 -0.23 5.36
C MET A 42 -14.35 0.29 4.97
N ILE A 43 -14.00 1.53 5.28
CA ILE A 43 -12.66 2.09 4.98
C ILE A 43 -11.55 1.26 5.65
N MET A 44 -11.73 0.85 6.90
CA MET A 44 -10.74 0.04 7.63
C MET A 44 -10.57 -1.34 7.00
N HIS A 45 -11.63 -1.96 6.49
CA HIS A 45 -11.55 -3.20 5.72
C HIS A 45 -10.79 -3.02 4.39
N HIS A 46 -10.89 -1.84 3.76
CA HIS A 46 -10.19 -1.56 2.49
C HIS A 46 -8.73 -1.09 2.67
N ILE A 47 -8.40 -0.47 3.81
CA ILE A 47 -7.01 -0.08 4.16
C ILE A 47 -6.24 -1.26 4.79
N SER A 48 -6.96 -2.28 5.29
CA SER A 48 -6.34 -3.44 5.93
C SER A 48 -5.43 -4.19 4.97
N ASP A 49 -4.26 -4.54 5.48
CA ASP A 49 -3.17 -5.10 4.70
C ASP A 49 -3.47 -6.55 4.34
N ALA A 50 -3.87 -6.77 3.10
CA ALA A 50 -4.22 -8.09 2.60
C ALA A 50 -3.01 -8.89 2.11
N HIS A 51 -3.18 -10.20 2.06
CA HIS A 51 -2.18 -11.13 1.52
C HIS A 51 -2.31 -11.36 0.01
N ASP A 52 -3.18 -10.62 -0.67
CA ASP A 52 -3.36 -10.67 -2.12
C ASP A 52 -3.05 -9.31 -2.74
N PHE A 53 -2.19 -9.30 -3.77
CA PHE A 53 -1.97 -8.09 -4.55
C PHE A 53 -2.92 -8.10 -5.75
N HIS A 54 -4.04 -7.42 -5.61
CA HIS A 54 -4.97 -7.14 -6.71
C HIS A 54 -4.45 -5.99 -7.58
N PHE A 55 -4.33 -6.22 -8.90
CA PHE A 55 -3.80 -5.22 -9.85
C PHE A 55 -4.89 -4.59 -10.71
N LEU A 56 -5.80 -5.40 -11.24
CA LEU A 56 -6.73 -5.01 -12.30
C LEU A 56 -7.97 -5.90 -12.25
N ASP A 57 -9.15 -5.29 -12.20
CA ASP A 57 -10.37 -5.95 -12.64
C ASP A 57 -10.56 -5.68 -14.13
N TYR A 58 -10.69 -6.74 -14.92
CA TYR A 58 -11.16 -6.61 -16.30
C TYR A 58 -12.51 -7.29 -16.43
N THR A 59 -13.47 -6.58 -17.01
CA THR A 59 -14.76 -7.17 -17.39
C THR A 59 -14.60 -7.83 -18.76
N ASP A 60 -14.83 -9.13 -18.84
CA ASP A 60 -14.88 -9.82 -20.14
C ASP A 60 -16.10 -9.34 -20.95
N SER A 61 -16.10 -9.61 -22.25
CA SER A 61 -17.19 -9.39 -23.20
C SER A 61 -18.54 -10.00 -22.80
N GLU A 62 -18.57 -10.89 -21.81
CA GLU A 62 -19.78 -11.48 -21.20
C GLU A 62 -20.24 -10.78 -19.90
N GLY A 63 -19.60 -9.68 -19.50
CA GLY A 63 -19.98 -8.91 -18.31
C GLY A 63 -19.48 -9.48 -16.98
N VAL A 64 -18.57 -10.45 -17.01
CA VAL A 64 -17.96 -11.06 -15.83
C VAL A 64 -16.68 -10.31 -15.46
N GLU A 65 -16.61 -9.78 -14.23
CA GLU A 65 -15.41 -9.14 -13.68
C GLU A 65 -14.40 -10.20 -13.27
N HIS A 66 -13.22 -10.14 -13.86
CA HIS A 66 -12.09 -10.99 -13.54
C HIS A 66 -11.02 -10.19 -12.82
N ALA A 67 -10.83 -10.53 -11.55
CA ALA A 67 -9.79 -9.96 -10.73
C ALA A 67 -8.42 -10.58 -11.04
N VAL A 68 -7.48 -9.78 -11.54
CA VAL A 68 -6.09 -10.18 -11.72
C VAL A 68 -5.32 -9.89 -10.44
N SER A 69 -5.19 -10.92 -9.61
CA SER A 69 -4.41 -10.87 -8.37
C SER A 69 -3.15 -11.73 -8.46
N ILE A 70 -2.05 -11.25 -7.85
CA ILE A 70 -0.87 -12.08 -7.61
C ILE A 70 -0.92 -12.57 -6.17
N PRO A 71 -0.86 -13.89 -5.94
CA PRO A 71 -0.80 -14.42 -4.59
C PRO A 71 0.56 -14.11 -3.97
N LEU A 72 0.55 -13.64 -2.73
CA LEU A 72 1.76 -13.33 -1.99
C LEU A 72 2.21 -14.53 -1.14
N PRO A 73 3.51 -14.67 -0.86
CA PRO A 73 4.01 -15.74 -0.02
C PRO A 73 3.57 -15.51 1.43
N VAL A 74 2.89 -16.53 1.96
CA VAL A 74 2.50 -16.66 3.35
C VAL A 74 3.57 -17.46 4.08
N ILE A 75 4.11 -16.90 5.16
CA ILE A 75 5.17 -17.49 5.97
C ILE A 75 4.74 -17.41 7.43
N LEU A 76 4.42 -18.56 8.00
CA LEU A 76 3.92 -18.70 9.36
C LEU A 76 4.93 -19.47 10.20
N TYR A 77 5.18 -18.99 11.41
CA TYR A 77 5.95 -19.71 12.40
C TYR A 77 5.01 -20.25 13.48
N THR A 78 4.90 -21.57 13.52
CA THR A 78 4.04 -22.32 14.44
C THR A 78 4.89 -23.08 15.45
N ASN A 79 4.25 -23.62 16.50
CA ASN A 79 4.91 -24.50 17.46
C ASN A 79 5.49 -25.78 16.82
N ASN A 80 4.95 -26.19 15.66
CA ASN A 80 5.41 -27.35 14.89
C ASN A 80 6.50 -26.98 13.85
N GLY A 81 6.90 -25.71 13.80
CA GLY A 81 7.95 -25.19 12.90
C GLY A 81 7.45 -24.17 11.89
N LEU A 82 8.31 -23.88 10.90
CA LEU A 82 8.05 -22.93 9.83
C LEU A 82 7.16 -23.56 8.75
N VAL A 83 6.07 -22.88 8.40
CA VAL A 83 5.15 -23.27 7.33
C VAL A 83 5.15 -22.16 6.28
N TYR A 84 5.27 -22.54 5.00
CA TYR A 84 5.27 -21.62 3.88
C TYR A 84 4.30 -22.11 2.80
N PHE A 85 3.50 -21.19 2.25
CA PHE A 85 2.61 -21.46 1.12
C PHE A 85 2.21 -20.13 0.46
N MET A 86 1.49 -20.18 -0.66
CA MET A 86 0.98 -18.96 -1.33
C MET A 86 -0.43 -18.63 -0.84
N SER A 87 -0.76 -17.34 -0.74
CA SER A 87 -2.10 -16.88 -0.33
C SER A 87 -3.24 -17.43 -1.21
N SER A 88 -2.94 -17.78 -2.47
CA SER A 88 -3.89 -18.45 -3.38
C SER A 88 -4.45 -19.76 -2.83
N ALA A 89 -3.77 -20.39 -1.86
CA ALA A 89 -4.30 -21.55 -1.16
C ALA A 89 -5.64 -21.25 -0.45
N PHE A 90 -5.90 -19.99 -0.09
CA PHE A 90 -7.17 -19.57 0.51
C PHE A 90 -8.25 -19.19 -0.51
N HIS A 91 -7.97 -19.23 -1.82
CA HIS A 91 -8.95 -18.92 -2.88
C HIS A 91 -9.71 -17.58 -2.70
N HIS A 92 -9.04 -16.55 -2.20
CA HIS A 92 -9.63 -15.24 -1.84
C HIS A 92 -10.72 -15.28 -0.75
N ASN A 93 -10.91 -16.41 -0.08
CA ASN A 93 -11.87 -16.54 1.00
C ASN A 93 -11.31 -15.90 2.28
N ASP A 94 -12.04 -14.94 2.85
CA ASP A 94 -11.71 -14.28 4.13
C ASP A 94 -12.75 -14.53 5.23
N ASP A 95 -13.70 -15.44 4.97
CA ASP A 95 -14.87 -15.64 5.83
C ASP A 95 -14.61 -16.68 6.93
N GLY A 96 -13.40 -17.21 7.03
CA GLY A 96 -13.07 -18.27 7.98
C GLY A 96 -13.62 -19.66 7.61
N SER A 97 -14.19 -19.82 6.40
CA SER A 97 -14.84 -21.05 5.96
C SER A 97 -13.90 -22.03 5.26
N TYR A 98 -12.81 -21.53 4.66
CA TYR A 98 -11.88 -22.36 3.91
C TYR A 98 -10.65 -22.75 4.72
N VAL A 99 -10.48 -24.06 4.94
CA VAL A 99 -9.36 -24.61 5.71
C VAL A 99 -8.25 -25.12 4.79
N VAL A 100 -7.05 -24.56 4.98
CA VAL A 100 -5.83 -24.96 4.30
C VAL A 100 -5.00 -25.84 5.21
N SER A 101 -4.85 -27.12 4.85
CA SER A 101 -4.02 -28.07 5.61
C SER A 101 -2.59 -28.09 5.06
N LYS A 102 -1.61 -27.65 5.85
CA LYS A 102 -0.17 -27.61 5.48
C LYS A 102 0.69 -28.03 6.66
N SER A 103 1.73 -28.81 6.40
CA SER A 103 2.68 -29.31 7.41
C SER A 103 2.02 -30.00 8.62
N GLY A 104 0.88 -30.66 8.41
CA GLY A 104 0.14 -31.38 9.47
C GLY A 104 -0.72 -30.48 10.35
N THR A 105 -0.86 -29.19 10.02
CA THR A 105 -1.68 -28.21 10.74
C THR A 105 -2.70 -27.56 9.82
N ASN A 106 -3.88 -27.24 10.36
CA ASN A 106 -4.95 -26.59 9.63
C ASN A 106 -4.90 -25.08 9.84
N PHE A 107 -4.94 -24.32 8.75
CA PHE A 107 -4.95 -22.86 8.74
C PHE A 107 -6.23 -22.33 8.12
N VAL A 108 -6.65 -21.16 8.57
CA VAL A 108 -7.86 -20.52 8.10
C VAL A 108 -7.68 -19.01 8.13
N LYS A 109 -8.19 -18.32 7.12
CA LYS A 109 -8.10 -16.86 7.01
C LYS A 109 -9.43 -16.24 7.43
N TYR A 110 -9.38 -15.31 8.37
CA TYR A 110 -10.55 -14.56 8.84
C TYR A 110 -10.15 -13.11 9.13
N HIS A 111 -10.83 -12.14 8.52
CA HIS A 111 -10.52 -10.71 8.64
C HIS A 111 -9.05 -10.39 8.32
N GLU A 112 -8.55 -10.90 7.21
CA GLU A 112 -7.17 -10.80 6.72
C GLU A 112 -6.10 -11.29 7.69
N LYS A 113 -6.50 -12.04 8.74
CA LYS A 113 -5.62 -12.68 9.70
C LYS A 113 -5.66 -14.19 9.51
N ILE A 114 -4.49 -14.80 9.54
CA ILE A 114 -4.37 -16.25 9.46
C ILE A 114 -4.36 -16.82 10.88
N TYR A 115 -5.24 -17.77 11.13
CA TYR A 115 -5.33 -18.52 12.37
C TYR A 115 -4.96 -19.98 12.13
N GLN A 116 -4.32 -20.60 13.13
CA GLN A 116 -4.05 -22.02 13.18
C GLN A 116 -5.12 -22.70 14.02
N LEU A 117 -5.85 -23.67 13.46
CA LEU A 117 -6.85 -24.46 14.17
C LEU A 117 -6.18 -25.48 15.11
N ASN A 118 -6.85 -25.77 16.23
CA ASN A 118 -6.44 -26.83 17.16
C ASN A 118 -6.58 -28.23 16.53
N ASP A 119 -5.83 -29.21 17.05
CA ASP A 119 -5.83 -30.58 16.55
C ASP A 119 -7.24 -31.19 16.57
N GLY A 120 -7.73 -31.60 15.39
CA GLY A 120 -9.06 -32.21 15.22
C GLY A 120 -10.20 -31.23 14.92
N ALA A 121 -9.96 -29.92 14.90
CA ALA A 121 -10.95 -28.94 14.49
C ALA A 121 -11.03 -28.83 12.94
N SER A 122 -12.26 -28.90 12.42
CA SER A 122 -12.56 -28.88 10.98
C SER A 122 -13.05 -27.52 10.45
N SER A 123 -13.39 -26.60 11.35
CA SER A 123 -13.91 -25.25 11.05
C SER A 123 -13.59 -24.29 12.19
N LEU A 124 -13.57 -23.00 11.90
CA LEU A 124 -13.50 -21.95 12.93
C LEU A 124 -14.79 -21.93 13.74
N GLU A 125 -14.68 -21.97 15.06
CA GLU A 125 -15.78 -21.76 15.98
C GLU A 125 -15.62 -20.41 16.68
N PHE A 126 -16.70 -19.63 16.72
CA PHE A 126 -16.72 -18.29 17.28
C PHE A 126 -17.48 -18.26 18.61
N ASP A 127 -17.07 -17.40 19.54
CA ASP A 127 -17.89 -17.05 20.70
C ASP A 127 -19.02 -16.07 20.33
N GLU A 128 -19.89 -15.72 21.29
CA GLU A 128 -20.96 -14.73 21.10
C GLU A 128 -20.43 -13.32 20.74
N GLN A 129 -19.12 -13.08 20.85
CA GLN A 129 -18.42 -11.84 20.53
C GLN A 129 -17.56 -11.95 19.26
N HIS A 130 -17.73 -13.00 18.46
CA HIS A 130 -17.00 -13.27 17.21
C HIS A 130 -15.48 -13.46 17.36
N HIS A 131 -15.00 -13.88 18.53
CA HIS A 131 -13.62 -14.30 18.70
C HIS A 131 -13.44 -15.80 18.41
N PRO A 132 -12.34 -16.19 17.74
CA PRO A 132 -12.05 -17.59 17.47
C PRO A 132 -11.70 -18.33 18.77
N LEU A 133 -12.52 -19.31 19.17
CA LEU A 133 -12.33 -20.09 20.40
C LEU A 133 -11.38 -21.28 20.22
N ASN A 134 -11.34 -21.84 19.01
CA ASN A 134 -10.63 -23.07 18.68
C ASN A 134 -9.39 -22.84 17.79
N ALA A 135 -8.89 -21.60 17.74
CA ALA A 135 -7.76 -21.24 16.91
C ALA A 135 -6.75 -20.36 17.65
N VAL A 136 -5.47 -20.59 17.38
CA VAL A 136 -4.35 -19.79 17.89
C VAL A 136 -3.79 -18.97 16.75
N LYS A 137 -3.44 -17.71 17.01
CA LYS A 137 -2.76 -16.87 16.03
C LYS A 137 -1.26 -17.25 15.98
N PRO A 138 -0.75 -17.85 14.90
CA PRO A 138 0.68 -18.10 14.75
C PRO A 138 1.45 -16.78 14.55
N ILE A 139 2.78 -16.83 14.68
CA ILE A 139 3.61 -15.67 14.33
C ILE A 139 3.60 -15.56 12.81
N ASP A 140 3.03 -14.47 12.32
CA ASP A 140 2.87 -14.20 10.90
C ASP A 140 4.02 -13.31 10.40
N ILE A 141 4.84 -13.84 9.50
CA ILE A 141 5.96 -13.15 8.83
C ILE A 141 5.69 -13.09 7.31
N SER A 142 4.42 -13.22 6.93
CA SER A 142 4.00 -13.21 5.52
C SER A 142 4.29 -11.86 4.87
N ILE A 143 4.50 -11.89 3.55
CA ILE A 143 4.64 -10.66 2.78
C ILE A 143 3.24 -10.16 2.47
N THR A 144 2.89 -9.02 3.05
CA THR A 144 1.63 -8.36 2.77
C THR A 144 1.71 -7.48 1.54
N LYS A 145 0.56 -7.00 1.07
CA LYS A 145 0.46 -6.09 -0.08
C LYS A 145 1.33 -4.85 0.08
N ASN A 146 1.34 -4.25 1.27
CA ASN A 146 2.13 -3.05 1.54
C ASN A 146 3.64 -3.34 1.56
N VAL A 147 4.04 -4.44 2.19
CA VAL A 147 5.46 -4.86 2.22
C VAL A 147 5.95 -5.20 0.82
N PHE A 148 5.14 -5.89 0.02
CA PHE A 148 5.43 -6.15 -1.39
C PHE A 148 5.61 -4.86 -2.19
N SER A 149 4.71 -3.89 -2.02
CA SER A 149 4.81 -2.57 -2.68
C SER A 149 6.10 -1.83 -2.31
N MET A 150 6.48 -1.86 -1.04
CA MET A 150 7.74 -1.29 -0.57
C MET A 150 8.95 -1.99 -1.19
N LEU A 151 8.94 -3.33 -1.27
CA LEU A 151 10.02 -4.09 -1.91
C LEU A 151 10.11 -3.77 -3.42
N LEU A 152 8.98 -3.67 -4.10
CA LEU A 152 8.93 -3.26 -5.50
C LEU A 152 9.51 -1.86 -5.70
N SER A 153 9.17 -0.91 -4.82
CA SER A 153 9.74 0.45 -4.80
C SER A 153 11.26 0.42 -4.67
N VAL A 154 11.80 -0.40 -3.77
CA VAL A 154 13.26 -0.56 -3.61
C VAL A 154 13.91 -1.08 -4.89
N VAL A 155 13.35 -2.12 -5.50
CA VAL A 155 13.89 -2.68 -6.76
C VAL A 155 13.87 -1.65 -7.88
N LEU A 156 12.77 -0.89 -8.02
CA LEU A 156 12.67 0.18 -9.00
C LEU A 156 13.69 1.29 -8.76
N LEU A 157 13.90 1.71 -7.52
CA LEU A 157 14.91 2.72 -7.19
C LEU A 157 16.33 2.25 -7.48
N LEU A 158 16.65 1.00 -7.12
CA LEU A 158 17.96 0.42 -7.40
C LEU A 158 18.22 0.30 -8.90
N THR A 159 17.24 -0.12 -9.69
CA THR A 159 17.37 -0.18 -11.15
C THR A 159 17.49 1.21 -11.77
N LEU A 160 16.70 2.18 -11.32
CA LEU A 160 16.70 3.55 -11.79
C LEU A 160 18.03 4.27 -11.52
N PHE A 161 18.46 4.32 -10.25
CA PHE A 161 19.74 4.95 -9.87
C PHE A 161 20.93 4.14 -10.38
N GLY A 162 20.83 2.81 -10.44
CA GLY A 162 21.83 1.94 -11.04
C GLY A 162 22.02 2.22 -12.53
N ALA A 163 20.93 2.40 -13.28
CA ALA A 163 20.95 2.77 -14.69
C ALA A 163 21.49 4.19 -14.89
N ALA A 164 21.06 5.16 -14.07
CA ALA A 164 21.55 6.53 -14.11
C ALA A 164 23.07 6.59 -13.85
N GLY A 165 23.56 5.89 -12.83
CA GLY A 165 24.99 5.81 -12.51
C GLY A 165 25.80 5.14 -13.61
N ARG A 166 25.29 4.07 -14.24
CA ARG A 166 25.93 3.44 -15.40
C ARG A 166 25.97 4.38 -16.62
N SER A 167 24.88 5.12 -16.87
CA SER A 167 24.80 6.09 -17.96
C SER A 167 25.79 7.24 -17.78
N ALA A 168 25.88 7.79 -16.56
CA ALA A 168 26.81 8.85 -16.20
C ALA A 168 28.28 8.43 -16.40
N ARG A 169 28.62 7.17 -16.09
CA ARG A 169 29.98 6.64 -16.32
C ARG A 169 30.32 6.45 -17.81
N LYS A 170 29.33 6.08 -18.63
CA LYS A 170 29.53 5.81 -20.07
C LYS A 170 29.57 7.08 -20.92
N ASN A 171 28.85 8.12 -20.53
CA ASN A 171 28.77 9.38 -21.26
C ASN A 171 29.17 10.55 -20.34
N PRO A 172 30.47 10.89 -20.26
CA PRO A 172 30.92 12.07 -19.52
C PRO A 172 30.53 13.41 -20.16
N GLY A 173 29.86 13.37 -21.33
CA GLY A 173 29.28 14.54 -21.99
C GLY A 173 27.87 14.87 -21.47
N ALA A 174 27.04 15.45 -22.35
CA ALA A 174 25.69 15.89 -21.98
C ALA A 174 24.83 14.72 -21.43
N PRO A 175 24.08 14.94 -20.33
CA PRO A 175 23.21 13.93 -19.75
C PRO A 175 22.13 13.54 -20.77
N LYS A 176 21.89 12.23 -20.93
CA LYS A 176 20.87 11.68 -21.83
C LYS A 176 19.97 10.68 -21.12
N GLY A 177 18.70 10.63 -21.55
CA GLY A 177 17.69 9.68 -21.06
C GLY A 177 17.34 9.92 -19.58
N ILE A 178 17.31 8.84 -18.79
CA ILE A 178 16.98 8.84 -17.36
C ILE A 178 17.86 9.82 -16.56
N LEU A 179 19.13 9.98 -16.95
CA LEU A 179 20.05 10.88 -16.25
C LEU A 179 19.62 12.35 -16.40
N ALA A 180 19.21 12.75 -17.61
CA ALA A 180 18.75 14.12 -17.88
C ALA A 180 17.45 14.46 -17.15
N PHE A 181 16.60 13.46 -16.87
CA PHE A 181 15.38 13.64 -16.10
C PHE A 181 15.64 13.73 -14.59
N LEU A 182 16.53 12.87 -14.06
CA LEU A 182 16.79 12.80 -12.62
C LEU A 182 17.70 13.92 -12.10
N GLU A 183 18.65 14.39 -12.91
CA GLU A 183 19.64 15.37 -12.48
C GLU A 183 19.00 16.66 -11.95
N PRO A 184 18.04 17.33 -12.65
CA PRO A 184 17.39 18.52 -12.12
C PRO A 184 16.69 18.28 -10.78
N ILE A 185 16.05 17.12 -10.60
CA ILE A 185 15.35 16.75 -9.36
C ILE A 185 16.35 16.58 -8.22
N VAL A 186 17.46 15.86 -8.48
CA VAL A 186 18.51 15.63 -7.48
C VAL A 186 19.22 16.93 -7.10
N VAL A 187 19.46 17.82 -8.06
CA VAL A 187 20.05 19.15 -7.83
C VAL A 187 19.09 20.02 -7.01
N PHE A 188 17.80 20.08 -7.36
CA PHE A 188 16.77 20.78 -6.59
C PHE A 188 16.74 20.31 -5.12
N ILE A 189 16.69 18.99 -4.89
CA ILE A 189 16.71 18.45 -3.52
C ILE A 189 18.00 18.84 -2.80
N ARG A 190 19.13 18.80 -3.48
CA ARG A 190 20.43 19.14 -2.88
C ARG A 190 20.51 20.62 -2.51
N GLU A 191 20.30 21.49 -3.49
CA GLU A 191 20.59 22.92 -3.42
C GLU A 191 19.46 23.70 -2.72
N ASP A 192 18.20 23.35 -2.98
CA ASP A 192 17.06 24.12 -2.47
C ASP A 192 16.46 23.53 -1.18
N ILE A 193 16.74 22.26 -0.86
CA ILE A 193 16.19 21.59 0.33
C ILE A 193 17.31 21.24 1.32
N ILE A 194 18.28 20.42 0.92
CA ILE A 194 19.25 19.85 1.86
C ILE A 194 20.23 20.92 2.36
N ILE A 195 20.87 21.68 1.46
CA ILE A 195 21.88 22.67 1.84
C ILE A 195 21.32 23.76 2.78
N PRO A 196 20.14 24.37 2.51
CA PRO A 196 19.57 25.39 3.39
C PRO A 196 19.19 24.88 4.77
N ASN A 197 18.76 23.61 4.88
CA ASN A 197 18.28 23.04 6.15
C ASN A 197 19.38 22.35 6.98
N VAL A 198 20.37 21.72 6.34
CA VAL A 198 21.44 20.97 7.03
C VAL A 198 22.70 21.83 7.22
N GLY A 199 22.89 22.83 6.36
CA GLY A 199 24.05 23.71 6.34
C GLY A 199 25.25 23.14 5.57
N GLU A 200 26.01 24.06 4.94
CA GLU A 200 27.12 23.76 4.02
C GLU A 200 28.27 22.92 4.62
N LYS A 201 28.41 22.91 5.95
CA LYS A 201 29.48 22.16 6.62
C LYS A 201 29.17 20.66 6.75
N LYS A 202 27.89 20.28 6.82
CA LYS A 202 27.47 18.91 7.13
C LYS A 202 26.69 18.23 6.01
N TYR A 203 26.19 18.98 5.03
CA TYR A 203 25.29 18.45 3.99
C TYR A 203 25.85 17.22 3.25
N LYS A 204 27.15 17.18 2.93
CA LYS A 204 27.77 16.06 2.19
C LYS A 204 27.61 14.71 2.91
N THR A 205 27.64 14.70 4.23
CA THR A 205 27.48 13.48 5.04
C THR A 205 26.04 12.96 4.99
N TYR A 206 25.05 13.86 4.97
CA TYR A 206 23.63 13.51 5.03
C TYR A 206 22.97 13.34 3.65
N ILE A 207 23.57 13.89 2.58
CA ILE A 207 23.05 13.79 1.20
C ILE A 207 22.65 12.36 0.83
N PRO A 208 23.48 11.32 1.01
CA PRO A 208 23.13 9.98 0.55
C PRO A 208 21.87 9.46 1.22
N TYR A 209 21.77 9.63 2.55
CA TYR A 209 20.61 9.21 3.33
C TYR A 209 19.34 10.00 2.97
N LEU A 210 19.46 11.32 2.83
CA LEU A 210 18.31 12.19 2.56
C LEU A 210 17.75 11.99 1.15
N ILE A 211 18.63 11.83 0.14
CA ILE A 211 18.20 11.54 -1.24
C ILE A 211 17.52 10.16 -1.28
N THR A 212 18.13 9.12 -0.70
CA THR A 212 17.52 7.78 -0.70
C THR A 212 16.15 7.80 0.01
N THR A 213 16.06 8.42 1.17
CA THR A 213 14.78 8.53 1.92
C THR A 213 13.74 9.32 1.14
N PHE A 214 14.11 10.45 0.53
CA PHE A 214 13.20 11.25 -0.29
C PHE A 214 12.64 10.43 -1.45
N PHE A 215 13.51 9.81 -2.25
CA PHE A 215 13.07 9.05 -3.41
C PHE A 215 12.31 7.78 -3.01
N PHE A 216 12.66 7.14 -1.89
CA PHE A 216 11.88 6.04 -1.33
C PHE A 216 10.45 6.45 -1.00
N ILE A 217 10.26 7.53 -0.24
CA ILE A 217 8.93 8.02 0.13
C ILE A 217 8.17 8.49 -1.13
N PHE A 218 8.82 9.25 -2.01
CA PHE A 218 8.23 9.73 -3.25
C PHE A 218 7.73 8.59 -4.15
N PHE A 219 8.56 7.56 -4.38
CA PHE A 219 8.17 6.40 -5.20
C PHE A 219 7.08 5.56 -4.55
N ASN A 220 7.13 5.33 -3.23
CA ASN A 220 6.04 4.62 -2.55
C ASN A 220 4.71 5.36 -2.65
N ASN A 221 4.72 6.70 -2.52
CA ASN A 221 3.51 7.50 -2.71
C ASN A 221 3.00 7.48 -4.16
N LEU A 222 3.91 7.51 -5.14
CA LEU A 222 3.55 7.43 -6.55
C LEU A 222 2.98 6.05 -6.90
N LEU A 223 3.61 4.97 -6.45
CA LEU A 223 3.11 3.62 -6.61
C LEU A 223 1.78 3.43 -5.87
N GLY A 224 1.64 4.00 -4.68
CA GLY A 224 0.37 4.03 -3.95
C GLY A 224 -0.73 4.67 -4.80
N LEU A 225 -0.49 5.84 -5.39
CA LEU A 225 -1.48 6.48 -6.26
C LEU A 225 -1.79 5.65 -7.52
N ILE A 226 -0.77 5.11 -8.19
CA ILE A 226 -0.96 4.36 -9.43
C ILE A 226 -1.65 3.01 -9.19
N LEU A 227 -1.27 2.29 -8.12
CA LEU A 227 -1.74 0.94 -7.84
C LEU A 227 -3.03 0.92 -7.00
N VAL A 228 -3.33 1.97 -6.23
CA VAL A 228 -4.61 2.09 -5.49
C VAL A 228 -5.73 2.60 -6.38
N VAL A 229 -5.46 3.40 -7.42
CA VAL A 229 -6.48 3.89 -8.37
C VAL A 229 -7.02 2.77 -9.30
N GLN A 230 -6.45 1.56 -9.24
CA GLN A 230 -6.89 0.42 -10.05
C GLN A 230 -7.64 -0.66 -9.26
N MET A 231 -8.19 -0.31 -8.10
CA MET A 231 -9.14 -1.12 -7.33
C MET A 231 -10.47 -0.40 -7.18
#